data_AF-A0A5E4LHK4-F1
#
_entry.id   AF-A0A5E4LHK4-F1
#
_cell.length_a   1.000
_cell.length_b   1.000
_cell.length_c   1.000
_cell.angle_alpha   90.00
_cell.angle_beta   90.00
_cell.angle_gamma   90.00
#
_symmetry.space_group_name_H-M   'P 1'
#
loop_
_entity.id
_entity.type
_entity.pdbx_description
1 polymer ?
#
loop_
_entity_poly.entity_id
_entity_poly.type
_entity_poly.pdbx_seq_one_letter_code
_entity_poly.pdbx_strand_id
1 'polypeptide(L)'
;MVYGSLGANLSTPYSSVDIISTGSKFSDNLQILRRYADKKPVRSLLFASGKVFEKSMVIGGLPLALIGRTEVPPALGQWIKDNQVRSGVVVQGDADITSAVGSLKTDYGMTLFALLAEGYLGDAQTRAAAVMPLPGALIIPRLESIQYDAAENAFLVQISNIGNSDMYARAVVSLADGRTSSSSMAKIGVGQTKEASVPLKATWISGRPVVDWVNVQIYSGASAQTSEAVDRIVVQKVPVIRIPASQAQNEPAAAQSPPSLLIGAVVILLVAGVAYILRPSPSAAAPAKMKKAKTKRERKI
;
A
#
# COMPACT_ATOMS: atom_id res chain seq x y z
N MET A 1 -0.11 17.03 -7.73
CA MET A 1 0.46 16.14 -8.77
C MET A 1 -0.67 15.82 -9.75
N VAL A 2 -0.64 16.36 -10.97
CA VAL A 2 -1.69 16.16 -11.99
C VAL A 2 -1.14 15.17 -13.02
N TYR A 3 -1.79 14.02 -13.20
CA TYR A 3 -1.33 12.95 -14.08
C TYR A 3 -2.13 12.87 -15.40
N GLY A 4 -1.46 12.48 -16.49
CA GLY A 4 -2.06 12.19 -17.79
C GLY A 4 -2.05 13.36 -18.78
N SER A 5 -2.83 13.26 -19.87
CA SER A 5 -2.93 14.27 -20.94
C SER A 5 -3.40 15.66 -20.46
N LEU A 6 -3.90 15.76 -19.22
CA LEU A 6 -4.12 17.03 -18.52
C LEU A 6 -2.80 17.76 -18.20
N GLY A 7 -1.70 17.06 -17.96
CA GLY A 7 -0.38 17.66 -17.74
C GLY A 7 0.23 18.30 -19.00
N ALA A 8 -0.10 17.77 -20.18
CA ALA A 8 0.41 18.30 -21.46
C ALA A 8 -0.22 19.65 -21.85
N ASN A 9 -1.43 19.95 -21.35
CA ASN A 9 -2.12 21.21 -21.58
C ASN A 9 -1.88 22.27 -20.48
N LEU A 10 -1.01 21.97 -19.51
CA LEU A 10 -0.64 22.86 -18.40
C LEU A 10 0.73 23.53 -18.63
N SER A 11 1.19 23.60 -19.89
CA SER A 11 2.47 24.19 -20.31
C SER A 11 2.47 25.73 -20.40
N THR A 12 1.43 26.41 -19.91
CA THR A 12 1.56 27.83 -19.58
C THR A 12 2.41 27.97 -18.33
N PRO A 13 3.38 28.91 -18.30
CA PRO A 13 4.33 29.03 -17.20
C PRO A 13 3.58 29.48 -15.95
N TYR A 14 3.24 28.53 -15.09
CA TYR A 14 2.69 28.74 -13.75
C TYR A 14 3.77 29.35 -12.83
N SER A 15 4.16 30.59 -13.10
CA SER A 15 5.06 31.35 -12.22
C SER A 15 4.41 31.72 -10.87
N SER A 16 3.12 31.42 -10.69
CA SER A 16 2.35 31.73 -9.47
C SER A 16 1.61 30.55 -8.83
N VAL A 17 1.93 29.29 -9.21
CA VAL A 17 1.32 28.13 -8.54
C VAL A 17 2.11 27.75 -7.31
N ASP A 18 1.42 27.77 -6.19
CA ASP A 18 1.94 27.26 -4.92
C ASP A 18 1.80 25.73 -4.89
N ILE A 19 2.94 25.04 -4.81
CA ILE A 19 3.01 23.58 -4.85
C ILE A 19 3.09 23.04 -3.42
N ILE A 20 2.06 22.30 -3.00
CA ILE A 20 2.05 21.54 -1.76
C ILE A 20 2.41 20.09 -2.11
N SER A 21 3.61 19.65 -1.73
CA SER A 21 4.08 18.28 -1.96
C SER A 21 5.22 17.93 -1.01
N THR A 22 4.88 17.38 0.16
CA THR A 22 5.84 16.85 1.14
C THR A 22 6.11 15.36 0.96
N GLY A 23 5.51 14.71 -0.05
CA GLY A 23 5.59 13.26 -0.26
C GLY A 23 4.68 12.44 0.67
N SER A 24 3.79 13.09 1.43
CA SER A 24 2.80 12.43 2.27
C SER A 24 1.45 13.09 2.08
N LYS A 25 0.49 12.34 1.53
CA LYS A 25 -0.89 12.80 1.33
C LYS A 25 -1.54 13.36 2.60
N PHE A 26 -1.18 12.82 3.77
CA PHE A 26 -1.70 13.30 5.06
C PHE A 26 -1.10 14.66 5.44
N SER A 27 0.20 14.84 5.23
CA SER A 27 0.87 16.11 5.49
C SER A 27 0.44 17.19 4.50
N ASP A 28 0.31 16.83 3.22
CA ASP A 28 -0.20 17.71 2.17
C ASP A 28 -1.65 18.12 2.45
N ASN A 29 -2.50 17.16 2.82
CA ASN A 29 -3.88 17.44 3.21
C ASN A 29 -3.95 18.37 4.42
N LEU A 30 -3.10 18.18 5.44
CA LEU A 30 -3.05 19.08 6.59
C LEU A 30 -2.61 20.51 6.22
N GLN A 31 -1.66 20.66 5.29
CA GLN A 31 -1.29 21.99 4.79
C GLN A 31 -2.45 22.67 4.06
N ILE A 32 -3.22 21.92 3.27
CA ILE A 32 -4.42 22.43 2.62
C ILE A 32 -5.46 22.86 3.67
N LEU A 33 -5.66 22.07 4.72
CA LEU A 33 -6.57 22.40 5.82
C LEU A 33 -6.16 23.68 6.55
N ARG A 34 -4.86 23.87 6.83
CA ARG A 34 -4.32 25.10 7.45
C ARG A 34 -4.62 26.33 6.60
N ARG A 35 -4.27 26.26 5.30
CA ARG A 35 -4.54 27.35 4.35
C ARG A 35 -6.02 27.64 4.17
N TYR A 36 -6.87 26.61 4.27
CA TYR A 36 -8.32 26.79 4.28
C TYR A 36 -8.77 27.52 5.54
N ALA A 37 -8.26 27.11 6.72
CA ALA A 37 -8.58 27.72 8.00
C ALA A 37 -8.16 29.18 8.12
N ASP A 38 -7.03 29.56 7.49
CA ASP A 38 -6.56 30.94 7.42
C ASP A 38 -7.57 31.86 6.71
N LYS A 39 -8.37 31.31 5.78
CA LYS A 39 -9.40 32.04 5.04
C LYS A 39 -10.79 31.93 5.65
N LYS A 40 -11.10 30.80 6.29
CA LYS A 40 -12.42 30.51 6.84
C LYS A 40 -12.30 29.62 8.07
N PRO A 41 -12.83 30.04 9.25
CA PRO A 41 -12.84 29.22 10.44
C PRO A 41 -13.45 27.83 10.18
N VAL A 42 -12.73 26.78 10.59
CA VAL A 42 -13.17 25.39 10.40
C VAL A 42 -13.81 24.90 11.70
N ARG A 43 -15.13 24.70 11.67
CA ARG A 43 -15.88 24.13 12.81
C ARG A 43 -16.27 22.67 12.60
N SER A 44 -16.31 22.26 11.34
CA SER A 44 -16.67 20.90 10.93
C SER A 44 -15.75 20.41 9.83
N LEU A 45 -15.46 19.11 9.83
CA LEU A 45 -14.65 18.44 8.82
C LEU A 45 -15.41 17.33 8.13
N LEU A 46 -15.03 17.04 6.89
CA LEU A 46 -15.34 15.79 6.23
C LEU A 46 -14.16 14.84 6.43
N PHE A 47 -14.36 13.70 7.07
CA PHE A 47 -13.34 12.69 7.30
C PHE A 47 -13.46 11.56 6.27
N ALA A 48 -12.35 11.22 5.64
CA ALA A 48 -12.28 10.06 4.75
C ALA A 48 -10.93 9.34 4.89
N SER A 49 -10.88 8.11 4.41
CA SER A 49 -9.63 7.37 4.35
C SER A 49 -8.64 8.02 3.39
N GLY A 50 -7.37 8.07 3.78
CA GLY A 50 -6.29 8.37 2.84
C GLY A 50 -6.14 7.35 1.70
N LYS A 51 -6.85 6.21 1.73
CA LYS A 51 -6.77 5.15 0.71
C LYS A 51 -7.82 5.29 -0.40
N VAL A 52 -9.05 5.69 -0.06
CA VAL A 52 -10.17 5.76 -1.00
C VAL A 52 -10.98 7.02 -0.70
N PHE A 53 -11.09 7.91 -1.69
CA PHE A 53 -11.90 9.13 -1.61
C PHE A 53 -12.39 9.54 -3.01
N GLU A 54 -13.65 9.97 -3.10
CA GLU A 54 -14.26 10.41 -4.36
C GLU A 54 -14.68 11.89 -4.31
N LYS A 55 -14.69 12.54 -5.48
CA LYS A 55 -15.18 13.92 -5.59
C LYS A 55 -16.66 14.03 -5.20
N SER A 56 -17.46 13.01 -5.47
CA SER A 56 -18.87 12.88 -5.06
C SER A 56 -19.05 12.90 -3.54
N MET A 57 -18.04 12.44 -2.80
CA MET A 57 -18.05 12.43 -1.33
C MET A 57 -17.75 13.80 -0.74
N VAL A 58 -17.23 14.75 -1.53
CA VAL A 58 -17.01 16.13 -1.09
C VAL A 58 -18.36 16.81 -0.91
N ILE A 59 -18.82 16.87 0.33
CA ILE A 59 -19.96 17.70 0.71
C ILE A 59 -19.50 19.16 0.65
N GLY A 60 -20.13 19.92 -0.26
CA GLY A 60 -19.82 21.33 -0.45
C GLY A 60 -19.81 22.11 0.87
N GLY A 61 -18.72 22.81 1.14
CA GLY A 61 -18.58 23.66 2.32
C GLY A 61 -17.87 23.03 3.53
N LEU A 62 -17.58 21.73 3.52
CA LEU A 62 -16.74 21.07 4.52
C LEU A 62 -15.33 20.77 3.97
N PRO A 63 -14.26 21.22 4.64
CA PRO A 63 -12.92 20.82 4.25
C PRO A 63 -12.67 19.34 4.57
N LEU A 64 -11.97 18.66 3.65
CA LEU A 64 -11.65 17.24 3.74
C LEU A 64 -10.40 17.00 4.59
N ALA A 65 -10.53 16.17 5.61
CA ALA A 65 -9.45 15.64 6.44
C ALA A 65 -9.23 14.15 6.16
N LEU A 66 -8.03 13.80 5.71
CA LEU A 66 -7.64 12.42 5.49
C LEU A 66 -7.16 11.78 6.80
N ILE A 67 -7.71 10.62 7.12
CA ILE A 67 -7.31 9.81 8.28
C ILE A 67 -6.81 8.43 7.86
N GLY A 68 -6.03 7.79 8.73
CA GLY A 68 -5.62 6.40 8.56
C GLY A 68 -6.78 5.43 8.82
N ARG A 69 -6.54 4.14 8.61
CA ARG A 69 -7.54 3.09 8.93
C ARG A 69 -7.67 2.88 10.44
N THR A 70 -6.53 2.77 11.10
CA THR A 70 -6.44 2.45 12.52
C THR A 70 -6.37 3.68 13.42
N GLU A 71 -5.80 4.78 12.93
CA GLU A 71 -5.54 5.97 13.73
C GLU A 71 -5.62 7.27 12.93
N VAL A 72 -5.82 8.38 13.65
CA VAL A 72 -5.72 9.74 13.12
C VAL A 72 -4.24 10.15 13.13
N PRO A 73 -3.69 10.69 12.03
CA PRO A 73 -2.34 11.23 12.03
C PRO A 73 -2.15 12.22 13.19
N PRO A 74 -1.12 12.07 14.05
CA PRO A 74 -0.99 12.88 15.26
C PRO A 74 -1.01 14.40 15.01
N ALA A 75 -0.39 14.84 13.91
CA ALA A 75 -0.38 16.25 13.51
C ALA A 75 -1.78 16.80 13.15
N LEU A 76 -2.63 15.96 12.54
CA LEU A 76 -4.03 16.31 12.26
C LEU A 76 -4.84 16.34 13.55
N GLY A 77 -4.64 15.35 14.43
CA GLY A 77 -5.29 15.30 15.74
C GLY A 77 -5.00 16.53 16.60
N GLN A 78 -3.75 16.96 16.65
CA GLN A 78 -3.38 18.20 17.36
C GLN A 78 -4.03 19.42 16.71
N TRP A 79 -3.98 19.52 15.38
CA TRP A 79 -4.60 20.63 14.66
C TRP A 79 -6.12 20.72 14.88
N ILE A 80 -6.83 19.59 14.98
CA ILE A 80 -8.25 19.51 15.33
C ILE A 80 -8.53 20.13 16.71
N LYS A 81 -7.68 19.82 17.70
CA LYS A 81 -7.77 20.39 19.07
C LYS A 81 -7.54 21.90 19.05
N ASP A 82 -6.45 22.32 18.42
CA ASP A 82 -6.03 23.73 18.37
C ASP A 82 -7.09 24.62 17.68
N ASN A 83 -7.72 24.10 16.62
CA ASN A 83 -8.74 24.82 15.87
C ASN A 83 -10.16 24.64 16.42
N GLN A 84 -10.32 23.94 17.55
CA GLN A 84 -11.60 23.67 18.19
C GLN A 84 -12.65 23.10 17.22
N VAL A 85 -12.24 22.17 16.37
CA VAL A 85 -13.19 21.45 15.50
C VAL A 85 -14.00 20.51 16.37
N ARG A 86 -15.34 20.65 16.36
CA ARG A 86 -16.23 19.92 17.28
C ARG A 86 -17.08 18.87 16.58
N SER A 87 -17.27 18.99 15.28
CA SER A 87 -18.11 18.06 14.54
C SER A 87 -17.47 17.60 13.24
N GLY A 88 -17.95 16.50 12.70
CA GLY A 88 -17.55 16.06 11.39
C GLY A 88 -18.48 15.05 10.76
N VAL A 89 -18.39 14.93 9.45
CA VAL A 89 -19.06 13.90 8.68
C VAL A 89 -18.01 12.88 8.29
N VAL A 90 -18.26 11.60 8.55
CA VAL A 90 -17.36 10.50 8.22
C VAL A 90 -17.90 9.81 6.98
N VAL A 91 -17.06 9.69 5.96
CA VAL A 91 -17.35 8.89 4.77
C VAL A 91 -16.56 7.60 4.85
N GLN A 92 -17.28 6.51 5.11
CA GLN A 92 -16.71 5.17 5.17
C GLN A 92 -16.90 4.49 3.82
N GLY A 93 -15.86 4.51 3.00
CA GLY A 93 -15.74 3.60 1.85
C GLY A 93 -15.18 2.24 2.28
N ASP A 94 -14.63 1.48 1.33
CA ASP A 94 -14.10 0.12 1.54
C ASP A 94 -12.86 0.03 2.47
N ALA A 95 -12.33 1.17 2.91
CA ALA A 95 -11.08 1.22 3.65
C ALA A 95 -11.20 0.87 5.14
N ASP A 96 -12.41 0.66 5.67
CA ASP A 96 -12.70 0.47 7.11
C ASP A 96 -11.87 1.38 8.04
N ILE A 97 -12.41 2.56 8.31
CA ILE A 97 -11.81 3.59 9.17
C ILE A 97 -12.40 3.60 10.57
N THR A 98 -13.11 2.54 10.99
CA THR A 98 -13.88 2.51 12.24
C THR A 98 -13.01 2.80 13.47
N SER A 99 -11.78 2.28 13.49
CA SER A 99 -10.85 2.50 14.60
C SER A 99 -10.38 3.95 14.69
N ALA A 100 -9.97 4.55 13.56
CA ALA A 100 -9.58 5.96 13.51
C ALA A 100 -10.76 6.88 13.89
N VAL A 101 -11.97 6.56 13.42
CA VAL A 101 -13.21 7.27 13.79
C VAL A 101 -13.51 7.16 15.28
N GLY A 102 -13.24 5.99 15.88
CA GLY A 102 -13.29 5.79 17.32
C GLY A 102 -12.40 6.79 18.06
N SER A 103 -11.13 6.91 17.65
CA SER A 103 -10.19 7.85 18.26
C SER A 103 -10.63 9.31 18.14
N LEU A 104 -11.23 9.73 17.02
CA LEU A 104 -11.80 11.07 16.85
C LEU A 104 -12.88 11.39 17.89
N LYS A 105 -13.69 10.40 18.28
CA LYS A 105 -14.72 10.55 19.31
C LYS A 105 -14.09 10.57 20.71
N THR A 106 -13.24 9.60 21.03
CA THR A 106 -12.73 9.39 22.38
C THR A 106 -11.63 10.39 22.75
N ASP A 107 -10.67 10.61 21.86
CA ASP A 107 -9.41 11.28 22.19
C ASP A 107 -9.45 12.78 21.82
N TYR A 108 -10.33 13.13 20.88
CA TYR A 108 -10.50 14.47 20.33
C TYR A 108 -11.89 15.07 20.62
N GLY A 109 -12.80 14.32 21.24
CA GLY A 109 -14.11 14.82 21.70
C GLY A 109 -15.03 15.30 20.58
N MET A 110 -14.94 14.69 19.38
CA MET A 110 -15.72 15.12 18.23
C MET A 110 -17.08 14.44 18.13
N THR A 111 -18.10 15.21 17.72
CA THR A 111 -19.41 14.69 17.32
C THR A 111 -19.39 14.30 15.84
N LEU A 112 -19.48 13.01 15.54
CA LEU A 112 -19.34 12.50 14.17
C LEU A 112 -20.63 11.91 13.64
N PHE A 113 -20.98 12.28 12.40
CA PHE A 113 -22.09 11.74 11.64
C PHE A 113 -21.55 10.84 10.52
N ALA A 114 -21.97 9.58 10.47
CA ALA A 114 -21.62 8.71 9.35
C ALA A 114 -22.50 9.04 8.14
N LEU A 115 -21.87 9.37 7.01
CA LEU A 115 -22.56 9.46 5.73
C LEU A 115 -22.68 8.04 5.16
N LEU A 116 -23.86 7.45 5.29
CA LEU A 116 -24.19 6.18 4.65
C LEU A 116 -24.68 6.47 3.22
N ALA A 117 -24.07 5.84 2.23
CA ALA A 117 -24.50 5.95 0.84
C ALA A 117 -25.87 5.26 0.60
N GLU A 118 -26.62 5.77 -0.38
CA GLU A 118 -28.03 5.48 -0.68
C GLU A 118 -28.36 3.99 -0.87
N GLY A 119 -29.55 3.59 -0.42
CA GLY A 119 -30.11 2.25 -0.61
C GLY A 119 -30.44 1.96 -2.07
N TYR A 120 -30.13 0.75 -2.52
CA TYR A 120 -30.50 0.26 -3.85
C TYR A 120 -31.95 -0.25 -3.80
N LEU A 121 -32.81 0.19 -4.73
CA LEU A 121 -34.18 -0.32 -4.81
C LEU A 121 -34.16 -1.84 -5.00
N GLY A 122 -34.61 -2.61 -3.99
CA GLY A 122 -34.67 -4.07 -4.01
C GLY A 122 -33.63 -4.82 -3.16
N ASP A 123 -32.74 -4.11 -2.45
CA ASP A 123 -31.78 -4.71 -1.52
C ASP A 123 -31.75 -3.90 -0.21
N ALA A 124 -32.03 -4.57 0.92
CA ALA A 124 -32.02 -3.95 2.25
C ALA A 124 -30.61 -3.74 2.81
N GLN A 125 -29.59 -4.23 2.10
CA GLN A 125 -28.20 -4.04 2.50
C GLN A 125 -27.69 -2.68 2.00
N THR A 126 -27.21 -1.87 2.94
CA THR A 126 -26.42 -0.67 2.66
C THR A 126 -25.19 -1.05 1.84
N ARG A 127 -25.07 -0.50 0.62
CA ARG A 127 -23.88 -0.65 -0.22
C ARG A 127 -23.18 0.70 -0.33
N ALA A 128 -21.85 0.69 -0.42
CA ALA A 128 -21.11 1.92 -0.70
C ALA A 128 -21.56 2.51 -2.05
N ALA A 129 -21.67 3.85 -2.13
CA ALA A 129 -21.85 4.55 -3.40
C ALA A 129 -20.72 4.12 -4.32
N ALA A 130 -21.07 3.74 -5.55
CA ALA A 130 -20.21 3.09 -6.54
C ALA A 130 -18.74 3.53 -6.44
N VAL A 131 -17.91 2.67 -5.83
CA VAL A 131 -16.50 2.94 -5.59
C VAL A 131 -15.78 2.97 -6.93
N MET A 132 -15.35 4.13 -7.39
CA MET A 132 -14.33 4.25 -8.43
C MET A 132 -12.96 4.16 -7.77
N PRO A 133 -12.26 3.01 -7.85
CA PRO A 133 -10.90 2.92 -7.31
C PRO A 133 -10.02 3.95 -8.01
N LEU A 134 -9.48 4.90 -7.24
CA LEU A 134 -8.41 5.76 -7.76
C LEU A 134 -7.26 4.83 -8.17
N PRO A 135 -6.69 4.98 -9.38
CA PRO A 135 -5.51 4.24 -9.77
C PRO A 135 -4.35 4.65 -8.86
N GLY A 136 -4.14 3.87 -7.81
CA GLY A 136 -3.06 4.03 -6.86
C GLY A 136 -2.09 2.86 -6.96
N ALA A 137 -0.86 3.08 -6.51
CA ALA A 137 0.09 2.02 -6.24
C ALA A 137 -0.58 0.99 -5.30
N LEU A 138 -0.88 -0.18 -5.83
CA LEU A 138 -1.40 -1.30 -5.06
C LEU A 138 -0.20 -1.95 -4.39
N ILE A 139 -0.07 -1.77 -3.08
CA ILE A 139 1.00 -2.35 -2.27
C ILE A 139 0.34 -3.38 -1.36
N ILE A 140 0.76 -4.64 -1.52
CA ILE A 140 0.19 -5.75 -0.77
C ILE A 140 1.35 -6.55 -0.18
N PRO A 141 1.71 -6.31 1.09
CA PRO A 141 2.66 -7.16 1.78
C PRO A 141 2.05 -8.53 2.02
N ARG A 142 2.87 -9.57 1.87
CA ARG A 142 2.52 -10.93 2.27
C ARG A 142 3.65 -11.51 3.11
N LEU A 143 3.30 -12.09 4.24
CA LEU A 143 4.21 -12.89 5.04
C LEU A 143 4.39 -14.25 4.36
N GLU A 144 5.59 -14.57 3.89
CA GLU A 144 5.90 -15.86 3.27
C GLU A 144 6.35 -16.87 4.33
N SER A 145 7.28 -16.48 5.19
CA SER A 145 7.77 -17.33 6.26
C SER A 145 8.35 -16.51 7.42
N ILE A 146 8.45 -17.16 8.57
CA ILE A 146 9.16 -16.64 9.73
C ILE A 146 9.96 -17.78 10.36
N GLN A 147 11.20 -17.51 10.73
CA GLN A 147 12.09 -18.45 11.39
C GLN A 147 12.83 -17.73 12.52
N TYR A 148 13.21 -18.46 13.57
CA TYR A 148 14.04 -17.91 14.64
C TYR A 148 15.47 -18.39 14.50
N ASP A 149 16.41 -17.47 14.27
CA ASP A 149 17.83 -17.77 14.30
C ASP A 149 18.35 -17.68 15.74
N ALA A 150 18.69 -18.84 16.31
CA ALA A 150 19.22 -18.94 17.67
C ALA A 150 20.67 -18.45 17.79
N ALA A 151 21.44 -18.40 16.70
CA ALA A 151 22.81 -17.90 16.71
C ALA A 151 22.81 -16.36 16.77
N GLU A 152 21.99 -15.72 15.92
CA GLU A 152 21.88 -14.25 15.86
C GLU A 152 20.90 -13.66 16.88
N ASN A 153 20.13 -14.51 17.56
CA ASN A 153 19.03 -14.10 18.46
C ASN A 153 18.01 -13.20 17.75
N ALA A 154 17.67 -13.52 16.51
CA ALA A 154 16.80 -12.71 15.66
C ALA A 154 15.70 -13.54 14.99
N PHE A 155 14.57 -12.91 14.69
CA PHE A 155 13.56 -13.50 13.81
C PHE A 155 13.82 -13.07 12.38
N LEU A 156 13.94 -14.05 11.47
CA LEU A 156 14.06 -13.85 10.04
C LEU A 156 12.67 -13.89 9.44
N VAL A 157 12.15 -12.73 9.03
CA VAL A 157 10.80 -12.57 8.50
C VAL A 157 10.89 -12.36 6.99
N GLN A 158 10.37 -13.30 6.20
CA GLN A 158 10.32 -13.16 4.74
C GLN A 158 9.02 -12.49 4.32
N ILE A 159 9.15 -11.32 3.71
CA ILE A 159 8.03 -10.49 3.26
C ILE A 159 8.10 -10.39 1.74
N SER A 160 7.01 -10.70 1.06
CA SER A 160 6.86 -10.49 -0.37
C SER A 160 5.92 -9.32 -0.67
N ASN A 161 6.12 -8.70 -1.83
CA ASN A 161 5.22 -7.66 -2.34
C ASN A 161 4.48 -8.20 -3.57
N ILE A 162 3.21 -8.57 -3.39
CA ILE A 162 2.34 -9.06 -4.47
C ILE A 162 1.54 -7.92 -5.14
N GLY A 163 1.88 -6.67 -4.82
CA GLY A 163 1.31 -5.47 -5.40
C GLY A 163 1.79 -5.17 -6.83
N ASN A 164 1.44 -4.00 -7.35
CA ASN A 164 1.88 -3.50 -8.65
C ASN A 164 2.85 -2.30 -8.56
N SER A 165 3.31 -1.98 -7.36
CA SER A 165 4.27 -0.90 -7.11
C SER A 165 5.26 -1.30 -6.02
N ASP A 166 6.43 -0.67 -6.00
CA ASP A 166 7.44 -0.90 -4.97
C ASP A 166 6.89 -0.57 -3.58
N MET A 167 7.34 -1.35 -2.60
CA MET A 167 6.92 -1.25 -1.22
C MET A 167 8.12 -0.97 -0.32
N TYR A 168 7.93 -0.13 0.69
CA TYR A 168 8.80 -0.09 1.86
C TYR A 168 8.11 -0.85 2.98
N ALA A 169 8.79 -1.84 3.57
CA ALA A 169 8.24 -2.63 4.65
C ALA A 169 9.23 -2.81 5.81
N ARG A 170 8.68 -2.90 7.02
CA ARG A 170 9.39 -3.38 8.21
C ARG A 170 8.53 -4.38 8.97
N ALA A 171 9.16 -5.36 9.58
CA ALA A 171 8.51 -6.32 10.47
C ALA A 171 8.65 -5.87 11.93
N VAL A 172 7.60 -6.09 12.71
CA VAL A 172 7.63 -6.01 14.17
C VAL A 172 7.22 -7.36 14.71
N VAL A 173 8.04 -7.95 15.57
CA VAL A 173 7.73 -9.24 16.22
C VAL A 173 7.52 -8.98 17.70
N SER A 174 6.45 -9.55 18.26
CA SER A 174 6.18 -9.52 19.70
C SER A 174 6.01 -10.92 20.25
N LEU A 175 6.67 -11.20 21.37
CA LEU A 175 6.64 -12.48 22.08
C LEU A 175 5.49 -12.53 23.08
N ALA A 176 5.24 -13.73 23.61
CA ALA A 176 4.21 -13.99 24.62
C ALA A 176 4.39 -13.21 25.92
N ASP A 177 5.63 -12.89 26.27
CA ASP A 177 6.00 -12.11 27.47
C ASP A 177 5.88 -10.59 27.27
N GLY A 178 5.36 -10.15 26.12
CA GLY A 178 5.15 -8.75 25.79
C GLY A 178 6.38 -8.03 25.22
N ARG A 179 7.56 -8.67 25.14
CA ARG A 179 8.71 -8.05 24.49
C ARG A 179 8.49 -7.93 22.99
N THR A 180 8.91 -6.80 22.45
CA THR A 180 8.75 -6.47 21.04
C THR A 180 10.05 -5.89 20.47
N SER A 181 10.27 -6.10 19.18
CA SER A 181 11.38 -5.50 18.43
C SER A 181 10.98 -5.34 16.97
N SER A 182 11.74 -4.54 16.22
CA SER A 182 11.46 -4.22 14.83
C SER A 182 12.69 -4.35 13.93
N SER A 183 12.48 -4.74 12.68
CA SER A 183 13.50 -4.65 11.64
C SER A 183 13.71 -3.22 11.17
N SER A 184 14.80 -2.98 10.45
CA SER A 184 14.94 -1.78 9.61
C SER A 184 13.89 -1.77 8.49
N MET A 185 13.55 -0.58 8.00
CA MET A 185 12.72 -0.42 6.80
C MET A 185 13.51 -0.85 5.57
N ALA A 186 12.91 -1.70 4.73
CA ALA A 186 13.53 -2.18 3.51
C ALA A 186 12.62 -1.95 2.30
N LYS A 187 13.22 -1.52 1.20
CA LYS A 187 12.54 -1.50 -0.11
C LYS A 187 12.42 -2.93 -0.65
N ILE A 188 11.22 -3.30 -1.09
CA ILE A 188 10.84 -4.57 -1.69
C ILE A 188 10.17 -4.26 -3.04
N GLY A 189 10.81 -4.67 -4.13
CA GLY A 189 10.27 -4.47 -5.48
C GLY A 189 9.01 -5.30 -5.75
N VAL A 190 8.31 -4.99 -6.82
CA VAL A 190 7.15 -5.78 -7.29
C VAL A 190 7.53 -7.24 -7.52
N GLY A 191 6.79 -8.16 -6.91
CA GLY A 191 7.03 -9.61 -7.02
C GLY A 191 8.28 -10.11 -6.29
N GLN A 192 9.02 -9.23 -5.59
CA GLN A 192 10.20 -9.63 -4.85
C GLN A 192 9.85 -10.06 -3.43
N THR A 193 10.67 -10.95 -2.89
CA THR A 193 10.69 -11.33 -1.47
C THR A 193 11.96 -10.79 -0.85
N LYS A 194 11.84 -10.24 0.36
CA LYS A 194 12.97 -9.76 1.13
C LYS A 194 12.90 -10.26 2.56
N GLU A 195 14.04 -10.63 3.09
CA GLU A 195 14.19 -11.01 4.49
C GLU A 195 14.41 -9.77 5.36
N ALA A 196 13.66 -9.69 6.44
CA ALA A 196 13.75 -8.67 7.48
C ALA A 196 14.19 -9.33 8.78
N SER A 197 15.40 -9.01 9.24
CA SER A 197 15.93 -9.48 10.53
C SER A 197 15.39 -8.60 11.66
N VAL A 198 14.74 -9.22 12.63
CA VAL A 198 14.16 -8.58 13.82
C VAL A 198 14.94 -9.03 15.05
N PRO A 199 15.83 -8.19 15.60
CA PRO A 199 16.70 -8.58 16.72
C PRO A 199 15.87 -8.68 18.00
N LEU A 200 15.53 -9.91 18.41
CA LEU A 200 14.67 -10.18 19.56
C LEU A 200 15.02 -11.52 20.18
N LYS A 201 15.80 -11.47 21.26
CA LYS A 201 16.24 -12.66 22.00
C LYS A 201 15.08 -13.34 22.71
N ALA A 202 14.81 -14.60 22.42
CA ALA A 202 13.80 -15.39 23.11
C ALA A 202 14.46 -16.41 24.06
N THR A 203 14.54 -16.00 25.33
CA THR A 203 15.33 -16.65 26.41
C THR A 203 14.86 -18.05 26.80
N TRP A 204 13.60 -18.41 26.54
CA TRP A 204 13.04 -19.74 26.85
C TRP A 204 13.24 -20.78 25.75
N ILE A 205 13.85 -20.42 24.61
CA ILE A 205 13.99 -21.32 23.46
C ILE A 205 15.16 -22.32 23.64
N SER A 206 16.01 -22.17 24.66
CA SER A 206 17.18 -23.05 24.85
C SER A 206 16.84 -24.54 24.72
N GLY A 207 17.30 -25.15 23.63
CA GLY A 207 17.11 -26.57 23.33
C GLY A 207 15.78 -26.95 22.64
N ARG A 208 14.89 -25.98 22.37
CA ARG A 208 13.61 -26.23 21.69
C ARG A 208 13.74 -26.05 20.17
N PRO A 209 13.08 -26.91 19.37
CA PRO A 209 13.10 -26.79 17.90
C PRO A 209 12.11 -25.76 17.36
N VAL A 210 11.18 -25.26 18.20
CA VAL A 210 10.12 -24.33 17.79
C VAL A 210 9.83 -23.28 18.87
N VAL A 211 9.33 -22.12 18.44
CA VAL A 211 8.69 -21.10 19.27
C VAL A 211 7.18 -21.31 19.20
N ASP A 212 6.53 -21.44 20.35
CA ASP A 212 5.11 -21.83 20.44
C ASP A 212 4.21 -20.89 19.63
N TRP A 213 4.38 -19.58 19.82
CA TRP A 213 3.73 -18.56 19.00
C TRP A 213 4.42 -17.20 19.09
N VAL A 214 4.21 -16.37 18.08
CA VAL A 214 4.63 -14.96 18.04
C VAL A 214 3.57 -14.11 17.33
N ASN A 215 3.51 -12.82 17.69
CA ASN A 215 2.76 -11.83 16.93
C ASN A 215 3.69 -11.18 15.91
N VAL A 216 3.34 -11.21 14.63
CA VAL A 216 4.04 -10.50 13.56
C VAL A 216 3.15 -9.37 13.07
N GLN A 217 3.67 -8.15 13.06
CA GLN A 217 3.01 -7.00 12.47
C GLN A 217 3.86 -6.45 11.34
N ILE A 218 3.27 -6.32 10.15
CA ILE A 218 3.96 -5.77 8.98
C ILE A 218 3.49 -4.34 8.78
N TYR A 219 4.43 -3.41 8.83
CA TYR A 219 4.20 -2.02 8.45
C TYR A 219 4.68 -1.87 7.02
N SER A 220 3.84 -1.33 6.15
CA SER A 220 4.24 -1.10 4.77
C SER A 220 3.63 0.15 4.17
N GLY A 221 4.26 0.66 3.10
CA GLY A 221 3.66 1.67 2.25
C GLY A 221 4.57 2.14 1.13
N ALA A 222 4.15 3.20 0.45
CA ALA A 222 4.77 3.66 -0.80
C ALA A 222 6.11 4.39 -0.59
N SER A 223 6.37 4.88 0.62
CA SER A 223 7.64 5.49 1.00
C SER A 223 8.05 5.07 2.41
N ALA A 224 9.34 5.22 2.74
CA ALA A 224 9.85 4.96 4.08
C ALA A 224 9.18 5.82 5.17
N GLN A 225 8.61 6.97 4.80
CA GLN A 225 7.91 7.91 5.68
C GLN A 225 6.40 7.65 5.79
N THR A 226 5.84 6.84 4.88
CA THR A 226 4.40 6.56 4.80
C THR A 226 4.14 5.08 4.98
N SER A 227 4.50 4.54 6.14
CA SER A 227 4.17 3.16 6.49
C SER A 227 2.92 3.10 7.35
N GLU A 228 1.94 2.32 6.92
CA GLU A 228 0.73 2.01 7.70
C GLU A 228 0.85 0.57 8.24
N ALA A 229 0.28 0.31 9.42
CA ALA A 229 0.13 -1.05 9.90
C ALA A 229 -0.86 -1.79 9.00
N VAL A 230 -0.40 -2.82 8.30
CA VAL A 230 -1.26 -3.53 7.33
C VAL A 230 -1.96 -4.70 7.96
N ASP A 231 -1.24 -5.49 8.76
CA ASP A 231 -1.79 -6.71 9.33
C ASP A 231 -1.08 -7.13 10.62
N ARG A 232 -1.82 -7.82 11.50
CA ARG A 232 -1.30 -8.48 12.70
C ARG A 232 -1.59 -9.97 12.59
N ILE A 233 -0.53 -10.75 12.42
CA ILE A 233 -0.60 -12.19 12.18
C ILE A 233 -0.05 -12.91 13.41
N VAL A 234 -0.84 -13.82 13.98
CA VAL A 234 -0.35 -14.74 15.02
C VAL A 234 0.20 -15.98 14.32
N VAL A 235 1.50 -16.21 14.45
CA VAL A 235 2.16 -17.39 13.88
C VAL A 235 2.46 -18.37 14.99
N GLN A 236 2.04 -19.62 14.84
CA GLN A 236 2.31 -20.71 15.78
C GLN A 236 3.43 -21.61 15.26
N LYS A 237 4.14 -22.26 16.18
CA LYS A 237 5.20 -23.25 15.89
C LYS A 237 6.27 -22.71 14.94
N VAL A 238 6.80 -21.53 15.24
CA VAL A 238 7.88 -20.91 14.43
C VAL A 238 9.14 -21.78 14.54
N PRO A 239 9.71 -22.27 13.43
CA PRO A 239 10.89 -23.11 13.47
C PRO A 239 12.12 -22.36 13.99
N VAL A 240 12.92 -23.04 14.79
CA VAL A 240 14.22 -22.54 15.29
C VAL A 240 15.31 -23.13 14.41
N ILE A 241 16.06 -22.26 13.76
CA ILE A 241 17.23 -22.63 12.97
C ILE A 241 18.51 -22.25 13.71
N ARG A 242 19.58 -22.97 13.36
CA ARG A 242 20.95 -22.64 13.77
C ARG A 242 21.75 -22.47 12.50
N ILE A 243 21.83 -21.25 11.99
CA ILE A 243 22.74 -20.97 10.90
C ILE A 243 24.14 -20.88 11.55
N PRO A 244 25.09 -21.77 11.22
CA PRO A 244 26.45 -21.61 11.70
C PRO A 244 27.00 -20.28 11.17
N ALA A 245 27.57 -19.46 12.06
CA ALA A 245 28.01 -18.09 11.79
C ALA A 245 29.07 -17.93 10.67
N SER A 246 29.47 -19.01 10.00
CA SER A 246 30.56 -19.07 9.03
C SER A 246 30.16 -18.98 7.54
N GLN A 247 28.90 -18.65 7.20
CA GLN A 247 28.50 -18.45 5.79
C GLN A 247 28.11 -17.01 5.42
N ALA A 248 28.09 -16.07 6.37
CA ALA A 248 27.64 -14.69 6.13
C ALA A 248 28.72 -13.73 5.57
N GLN A 249 29.94 -14.20 5.27
CA GLN A 249 31.07 -13.30 4.93
C GLN A 249 31.88 -13.68 3.69
N ASN A 250 31.38 -14.58 2.85
CA ASN A 250 31.93 -14.77 1.51
C ASN A 250 31.17 -13.90 0.50
N GLU A 251 31.27 -12.57 0.65
CA GLU A 251 31.22 -11.70 -0.52
C GLU A 251 32.39 -12.11 -1.42
N PRO A 252 32.17 -12.52 -2.68
CA PRO A 252 33.27 -12.76 -3.60
C PRO A 252 34.01 -11.43 -3.77
N ALA A 253 35.25 -11.39 -3.29
CA ALA A 253 36.18 -10.30 -3.55
C ALA A 253 36.09 -9.92 -5.03
N ALA A 254 35.83 -8.64 -5.29
CA ALA A 254 35.70 -8.07 -6.62
C ALA A 254 36.79 -8.65 -7.54
N ALA A 255 36.37 -9.51 -8.47
CA ALA A 255 37.21 -10.00 -9.52
C ALA A 255 37.65 -8.79 -10.35
N GLN A 256 38.91 -8.40 -10.17
CA GLN A 256 39.61 -7.46 -11.03
C GLN A 256 39.35 -7.87 -12.48
N SER A 257 38.79 -6.96 -13.25
CA SER A 257 38.47 -7.17 -14.65
C SER A 257 39.77 -7.49 -15.41
N PRO A 258 39.90 -8.64 -16.08
CA PRO A 258 41.01 -8.85 -17.00
C PRO A 258 40.83 -7.92 -18.22
N PRO A 259 41.94 -7.44 -18.82
CA PRO A 259 41.89 -6.51 -19.94
C PRO A 259 41.17 -7.13 -21.13
N SER A 260 40.28 -6.34 -21.72
CA SER A 260 39.49 -6.66 -22.91
C SER A 260 40.40 -7.01 -24.09
N LEU A 261 40.48 -8.29 -24.42
CA LEU A 261 40.96 -8.77 -25.71
C LEU A 261 39.77 -9.10 -26.61
N LEU A 262 39.74 -8.42 -27.74
CA LEU A 262 38.86 -8.58 -28.89
C LEU A 262 38.59 -10.06 -29.22
N ILE A 263 37.34 -10.49 -29.08
CA ILE A 263 36.80 -11.65 -29.80
C ILE A 263 35.47 -11.22 -30.43
N GLY A 264 35.57 -10.53 -31.55
CA GLY A 264 34.50 -10.54 -32.56
C GLY A 264 34.70 -11.78 -33.42
N ALA A 265 33.81 -12.79 -33.31
CA ALA A 265 33.63 -13.83 -34.33
C ALA A 265 32.51 -14.86 -34.09
N VAL A 266 31.85 -14.96 -32.92
CA VAL A 266 30.99 -16.14 -32.62
C VAL A 266 29.48 -15.88 -32.60
N VAL A 267 29.01 -14.64 -32.72
CA VAL A 267 27.56 -14.33 -32.57
C VAL A 267 26.72 -14.56 -33.86
N ILE A 268 27.34 -14.88 -35.01
CA ILE A 268 26.59 -15.02 -36.28
C ILE A 268 25.97 -16.42 -36.48
N LEU A 269 26.38 -17.46 -35.75
CA LEU A 269 25.89 -18.83 -35.99
C LEU A 269 24.64 -19.24 -35.19
N LEU A 270 24.19 -18.47 -34.19
CA LEU A 270 23.04 -18.84 -33.36
C LEU A 270 21.70 -18.24 -33.82
N VAL A 271 21.71 -17.27 -34.75
CA VAL A 271 20.48 -16.64 -35.26
C VAL A 271 19.86 -17.42 -36.43
N ALA A 272 20.63 -18.25 -37.14
CA ALA A 272 20.10 -19.07 -38.24
C ALA A 272 19.37 -20.34 -37.76
N GLY A 273 19.67 -20.86 -36.57
CA GLY A 273 19.08 -22.11 -36.06
C GLY A 273 17.65 -21.97 -35.52
N VAL A 274 17.28 -20.80 -35.00
CA VAL A 274 15.96 -20.59 -34.38
C VAL A 274 14.88 -20.24 -35.40
N ALA A 275 15.26 -19.68 -36.57
CA ALA A 275 14.33 -19.38 -37.65
C ALA A 275 13.78 -20.63 -38.37
N TYR A 276 14.37 -21.81 -38.18
CA TYR A 276 13.92 -23.04 -38.83
C TYR A 276 12.84 -23.81 -38.04
N ILE A 277 12.64 -23.51 -36.75
CA ILE A 277 11.72 -24.26 -35.87
C ILE A 277 10.31 -23.64 -35.81
N LEU A 278 10.11 -22.42 -36.30
CA LEU A 278 8.82 -21.70 -36.23
C LEU A 278 8.15 -21.53 -37.60
N ARG A 279 7.92 -22.64 -38.32
CA ARG A 279 6.96 -22.64 -39.44
C ARG A 279 5.55 -22.96 -38.91
N PRO A 280 4.59 -22.02 -38.95
CA PRO A 280 3.22 -22.31 -38.57
C PRO A 280 2.55 -23.23 -39.60
N SER A 281 1.88 -24.26 -39.08
CA SER A 281 1.08 -25.21 -39.85
C SER A 281 -0.16 -24.53 -40.46
N PRO A 282 -0.52 -24.76 -41.73
CA PRO A 282 -1.73 -24.19 -42.32
C PRO A 282 -2.96 -24.95 -41.82
N SER A 283 -3.68 -24.37 -40.86
CA SER A 283 -5.00 -24.87 -40.44
C SER A 283 -6.11 -24.14 -41.18
N ALA A 284 -7.05 -24.95 -41.65
CA ALA A 284 -8.12 -24.63 -42.57
C ALA A 284 -9.35 -23.98 -41.90
N ALA A 285 -10.20 -23.46 -42.79
CA ALA A 285 -11.64 -23.25 -42.67
C ALA A 285 -12.14 -21.96 -41.98
N ALA A 286 -12.71 -21.09 -42.82
CA ALA A 286 -13.62 -20.02 -42.46
C ALA A 286 -14.95 -20.56 -41.90
N PRO A 287 -15.70 -19.73 -41.15
CA PRO A 287 -17.11 -19.59 -41.51
C PRO A 287 -17.70 -18.18 -41.43
N ALA A 288 -18.59 -17.95 -42.39
CA ALA A 288 -19.90 -17.31 -42.35
C ALA A 288 -20.08 -15.90 -41.72
N LYS A 289 -20.35 -14.93 -42.60
CA LYS A 289 -20.91 -13.61 -42.30
C LYS A 289 -22.33 -13.73 -41.73
N MET A 290 -22.52 -13.33 -40.48
CA MET A 290 -23.85 -13.24 -39.86
C MET A 290 -24.44 -11.84 -40.06
N LYS A 291 -25.66 -11.80 -40.61
CA LYS A 291 -26.42 -10.59 -40.99
C LYS A 291 -26.85 -9.77 -39.77
N LYS A 292 -26.70 -8.44 -39.85
CA LYS A 292 -27.25 -7.48 -38.90
C LYS A 292 -28.79 -7.42 -39.03
N ALA A 293 -29.50 -7.81 -37.98
CA ALA A 293 -30.93 -7.53 -37.82
C ALA A 293 -31.12 -6.13 -37.18
N LYS A 294 -31.95 -5.31 -37.83
CA LYS A 294 -32.26 -3.93 -37.47
C LYS A 294 -33.65 -3.93 -36.83
N THR A 295 -33.73 -3.93 -35.50
CA THR A 295 -35.03 -3.92 -34.81
C THR A 295 -35.46 -2.49 -34.53
N LYS A 296 -36.44 -2.04 -35.33
CA LYS A 296 -37.23 -0.83 -35.19
C LYS A 296 -38.23 -1.04 -34.05
N ARG A 297 -38.17 -0.27 -32.96
CA ARG A 297 -39.22 -0.24 -31.93
C ARG A 297 -40.10 0.97 -32.17
N GLU A 298 -41.35 0.69 -32.54
CA GLU A 298 -42.40 1.68 -32.72
C GLU A 298 -42.89 2.21 -31.38
N ARG A 299 -43.14 3.53 -31.35
CA ARG A 299 -44.02 4.20 -30.40
C ARG A 299 -45.46 3.76 -30.68
N LYS A 300 -46.20 3.39 -29.65
CA LYS A 300 -47.65 3.64 -29.60
C LYS A 300 -48.00 4.36 -28.30
N ILE A 301 -49.01 5.21 -28.50
CA ILE A 301 -49.64 6.21 -27.65
C ILE A 301 -50.16 5.60 -26.36
#